data_AF-A0ABD0KGL0-F1
#
_entry.id   AF-A0ABD0KGL0-F1
#
_cell.length_a   1.000
_cell.length_b   1.000
_cell.length_c   1.000
_cell.angle_alpha   90.00
_cell.angle_beta   90.00
_cell.angle_gamma   90.00
#
_symmetry.space_group_name_H-M   'P 1'
#
loop_
_entity.id
_entity.type
_entity.pdbx_description
1 polymer ?
#
loop_
_entity_poly.entity_id
_entity_poly.type
_entity_poly.pdbx_seq_one_letter_code
_entity_poly.pdbx_strand_id
1 'polypeptide(L)'
;MRGLSQVQSTKFSVRTVVLVVVVIFLMSGLHLSRRGRKGAWNWKSIFRKAAPKVFSWEPIKVTEVDCSKVFSGDKMELRKAVQHEKDKSHGDVGMNDSEVLRLARTCDKLKRERTFITSSLSEEESNFPLAYSIIVYKEANQVLNLLSAIYRPQNVYCVHVDKKAQKSFRFAMEAIADCFPNVFLASRSVDVQWGTFSVLETELVCMQDLWNYTHWKYFINLTGQEFPLKTNYELVKILTAYNGANDVIVSRRWW
;
A
#
# COMPACT_ATOMS: atom_id res chain seq x y z
N MET A 1 46.34 -25.25 33.22
CA MET A 1 45.00 -24.67 33.49
C MET A 1 45.05 -23.18 33.16
N ARG A 2 43.99 -22.68 32.51
CA ARG A 2 43.72 -21.29 32.08
C ARG A 2 44.50 -20.82 30.85
N GLY A 3 43.83 -20.99 29.70
CA GLY A 3 44.11 -20.26 28.48
C GLY A 3 43.52 -18.85 28.51
N LEU A 4 44.17 -17.96 27.79
CA LEU A 4 43.60 -16.73 27.25
C LEU A 4 43.99 -16.71 25.77
N SER A 5 43.00 -17.03 24.93
CA SER A 5 43.07 -16.98 23.47
C SER A 5 43.06 -15.53 22.98
N GLN A 6 43.74 -15.32 21.86
CA GLN A 6 44.07 -14.03 21.30
C GLN A 6 42.86 -13.21 20.83
N VAL A 7 42.99 -11.89 21.01
CA VAL A 7 42.27 -10.87 20.25
C VAL A 7 42.98 -10.72 18.90
N GLN A 8 42.31 -11.07 17.81
CA GLN A 8 42.75 -10.74 16.46
C GLN A 8 41.69 -9.88 15.77
N SER A 9 42.07 -8.62 15.55
CA SER A 9 41.34 -7.61 14.78
C SER A 9 41.24 -8.04 13.31
N THR A 10 40.03 -8.35 12.84
CA THR A 10 39.75 -8.49 11.42
C THR A 10 39.49 -7.12 10.81
N LYS A 11 40.52 -6.58 10.15
CA LYS A 11 40.40 -5.44 9.23
C LYS A 11 39.57 -5.87 8.03
N PHE A 12 38.38 -5.28 7.86
CA PHE A 12 37.59 -5.46 6.63
C PHE A 12 38.19 -4.61 5.51
N SER A 13 38.68 -5.27 4.48
CA SER A 13 39.37 -4.68 3.32
C SER A 13 38.36 -4.07 2.36
N VAL A 14 38.36 -2.73 2.26
CA VAL A 14 37.65 -1.97 1.22
C VAL A 14 38.45 -2.04 -0.08
N ARG A 15 38.17 -3.04 -0.92
CA ARG A 15 38.58 -3.06 -2.34
C ARG A 15 37.56 -3.84 -3.16
N THR A 16 36.68 -3.13 -3.87
CA THR A 16 36.39 -3.28 -5.32
C THR A 16 35.23 -2.35 -5.65
N VAL A 17 35.56 -1.10 -5.96
CA VAL A 17 34.66 -0.19 -6.68
C VAL A 17 34.71 -0.63 -8.14
N VAL A 18 33.64 -1.23 -8.65
CA VAL A 18 33.51 -1.49 -10.09
C VAL A 18 33.18 -0.16 -10.75
N LEU A 19 34.24 0.52 -11.20
CA LEU A 19 34.17 1.67 -12.10
C LEU A 19 33.64 1.16 -13.46
N VAL A 20 32.40 1.49 -13.80
CA VAL A 20 31.90 1.37 -15.17
C VAL A 20 32.56 2.46 -16.00
N VAL A 21 33.64 2.10 -16.70
CA VAL A 21 34.28 2.97 -17.69
C VAL A 21 33.38 3.07 -18.91
N VAL A 22 32.74 4.23 -19.08
CA VAL A 22 32.07 4.61 -20.32
C VAL A 22 33.17 4.94 -21.35
N VAL A 23 33.47 4.01 -22.24
CA VAL A 23 34.37 4.26 -23.37
C VAL A 23 33.58 4.97 -24.48
N ILE A 24 33.71 6.29 -24.54
CA ILE A 24 33.33 7.09 -25.72
C ILE A 24 34.46 6.93 -26.74
N PHE A 25 34.24 6.11 -27.77
CA PHE A 25 35.14 6.06 -28.92
C PHE A 25 34.88 7.27 -29.83
N LEU A 26 35.80 8.25 -29.78
CA LEU A 26 35.98 9.23 -30.83
C LEU A 26 36.53 8.53 -32.08
N MET A 27 35.86 8.78 -33.20
CA MET A 27 36.26 8.34 -34.54
C MET A 27 37.59 8.96 -34.95
N SER A 28 38.61 8.13 -35.16
CA SER A 28 39.72 8.40 -36.09
C SER A 28 40.28 7.05 -36.54
N GLY A 29 40.21 6.80 -37.85
CA GLY A 29 40.38 5.49 -38.43
C GLY A 29 41.78 4.89 -38.27
N LEU A 30 41.82 3.57 -38.12
CA LEU A 30 42.84 2.70 -38.69
C LEU A 30 42.19 1.34 -38.99
N HIS A 31 42.40 0.90 -40.22
CA HIS A 31 41.95 -0.35 -40.80
C HIS A 31 42.41 -1.57 -39.98
N LEU A 32 41.46 -2.42 -39.57
CA LEU A 32 41.74 -3.82 -39.31
C LEU A 32 40.66 -4.72 -39.93
N SER A 33 41.17 -5.75 -40.58
CA SER A 33 40.50 -6.62 -41.54
C SER A 33 39.58 -7.67 -40.90
N ARG A 34 38.65 -8.13 -41.72
CA ARG A 34 37.51 -9.04 -41.48
C ARG A 34 37.83 -10.33 -40.69
N ARG A 35 37.00 -10.65 -39.70
CA ARG A 35 36.10 -11.84 -39.66
C ARG A 35 35.40 -11.95 -38.29
N GLY A 36 34.07 -11.82 -38.28
CA GLY A 36 33.26 -12.11 -37.08
C GLY A 36 31.79 -11.76 -37.29
N ARG A 37 30.92 -12.75 -37.10
CA ARG A 37 29.45 -12.77 -37.28
C ARG A 37 28.72 -11.42 -37.14
N LYS A 38 28.01 -11.01 -38.20
CA LYS A 38 26.95 -10.00 -38.12
C LYS A 38 25.73 -10.60 -37.40
N GLY A 39 25.77 -10.65 -36.08
CA GLY A 39 24.55 -10.73 -35.27
C GLY A 39 23.95 -9.33 -35.21
N ALA A 40 22.88 -9.08 -35.98
CA ALA A 40 22.11 -7.86 -35.84
C ALA A 40 21.44 -7.87 -34.47
N TRP A 41 22.00 -7.12 -33.52
CA TRP A 41 21.35 -6.88 -32.23
C TRP A 41 20.05 -6.13 -32.49
N ASN A 42 18.91 -6.82 -32.32
CA ASN A 42 17.60 -6.20 -32.44
C ASN A 42 17.31 -5.38 -31.18
N TRP A 43 17.72 -4.12 -31.18
CA TRP A 43 17.50 -3.19 -30.07
C TRP A 43 16.02 -3.01 -29.71
N LYS A 44 15.09 -3.34 -30.62
CA LYS A 44 13.64 -3.31 -30.35
C LYS A 44 13.19 -4.41 -29.37
N SER A 45 13.94 -5.51 -29.23
CA SER A 45 13.61 -6.56 -28.24
C SER A 45 14.17 -6.28 -26.85
N ILE A 46 15.19 -5.43 -26.74
CA ILE A 46 15.84 -5.08 -25.46
C ILE A 46 15.06 -3.98 -24.71
N PHE A 47 14.37 -3.11 -25.45
CA PHE A 47 13.52 -2.05 -24.88
C PHE A 47 12.05 -2.22 -25.24
N ARG A 48 11.50 -3.44 -25.14
CA ARG A 48 10.06 -3.60 -25.06
C ARG A 48 9.63 -3.19 -23.65
N LYS A 49 9.62 -1.87 -23.37
CA LYS A 49 8.91 -1.32 -22.21
C LYS A 49 7.53 -1.94 -22.26
N ALA A 50 7.21 -2.80 -21.29
CA ALA A 50 5.86 -3.33 -21.17
C ALA A 50 4.93 -2.12 -21.18
N ALA A 51 3.95 -2.12 -22.10
CA ALA A 51 2.94 -1.07 -22.07
C ALA A 51 2.39 -1.02 -20.64
N PRO A 52 2.21 0.18 -20.05
CA PRO A 52 1.61 0.28 -18.73
C PRO A 52 0.30 -0.53 -18.78
N LYS A 53 0.10 -1.42 -17.81
CA LYS A 53 -1.15 -2.18 -17.73
C LYS A 53 -2.27 -1.17 -17.56
N VAL A 54 -2.97 -0.86 -18.65
CA VAL A 54 -4.15 -0.02 -18.62
C VAL A 54 -5.26 -0.89 -18.07
N PHE A 55 -5.50 -0.75 -16.77
CA PHE A 55 -6.66 -1.36 -16.14
C PHE A 55 -7.89 -0.57 -16.60
N SER A 56 -8.88 -1.25 -17.18
CA SER A 56 -10.13 -0.63 -17.59
C SER A 56 -10.96 -0.34 -16.34
N TRP A 57 -10.92 0.90 -15.87
CA TRP A 57 -11.73 1.40 -14.77
C TRP A 57 -12.95 2.15 -15.33
N GLU A 58 -14.14 1.83 -14.84
CA GLU A 58 -15.26 2.77 -14.83
C GLU A 58 -15.38 3.30 -13.39
N PRO A 59 -14.75 4.44 -13.06
CA PRO A 59 -14.89 5.00 -11.73
C PRO A 59 -16.36 5.39 -11.49
N ILE A 60 -16.85 5.15 -10.28
CA ILE A 60 -18.10 5.76 -9.83
C ILE A 60 -17.85 7.27 -9.80
N LYS A 61 -18.35 7.98 -10.81
CA LYS A 61 -18.21 9.42 -10.92
C LYS A 61 -19.39 10.08 -10.23
N VAL A 62 -19.11 10.95 -9.26
CA VAL A 62 -20.05 11.99 -8.87
C VAL A 62 -20.10 12.96 -10.03
N THR A 63 -21.21 12.98 -10.77
CA THR A 63 -21.36 13.81 -11.98
C THR A 63 -21.83 15.21 -11.64
N GLU A 64 -22.41 15.39 -10.44
CA GLU A 64 -22.95 16.64 -9.94
C GLU A 64 -21.84 17.61 -9.50
N VAL A 65 -20.62 17.13 -9.26
CA VAL A 65 -19.48 17.93 -8.80
C VAL A 65 -18.25 17.64 -9.64
N ASP A 66 -17.53 18.68 -10.08
CA ASP A 66 -16.26 18.55 -10.78
C ASP A 66 -15.10 18.38 -9.79
N CYS A 67 -14.68 17.12 -9.57
CA CYS A 67 -13.59 16.80 -8.67
C CYS A 67 -12.28 17.53 -9.01
N SER A 68 -11.97 17.77 -10.29
CA SER A 68 -10.71 18.44 -10.67
C SER A 68 -10.69 19.88 -10.17
N LYS A 69 -11.84 20.56 -10.27
CA LYS A 69 -12.01 21.92 -9.74
C LYS A 69 -11.97 21.94 -8.22
N VAL A 70 -12.59 20.96 -7.55
CA VAL A 70 -12.49 20.78 -6.09
C VAL A 70 -11.04 20.65 -5.64
N PHE A 71 -10.25 19.77 -6.27
CA PHE A 71 -8.84 19.59 -5.94
C PHE A 71 -7.98 20.83 -6.24
N SER A 72 -8.35 21.61 -7.25
CA SER A 72 -7.69 22.89 -7.56
C SER A 72 -8.07 24.04 -6.61
N GLY A 73 -9.03 23.83 -5.70
CA GLY A 73 -9.48 24.85 -4.76
C GLY A 73 -10.46 25.87 -5.33
N ASP A 74 -11.18 25.52 -6.40
CA ASP A 74 -12.23 26.40 -6.96
C ASP A 74 -13.33 26.64 -5.92
N LYS A 75 -13.49 27.89 -5.50
CA LYS A 75 -14.43 28.26 -4.42
C LYS A 75 -15.89 27.98 -4.77
N MET A 76 -16.26 28.08 -6.04
CA MET A 76 -17.64 27.88 -6.47
C MET A 76 -17.97 26.39 -6.50
N GLU A 77 -17.08 25.57 -7.04
CA GLU A 77 -17.25 24.13 -7.07
C GLU A 77 -17.17 23.53 -5.65
N LEU A 78 -16.32 24.07 -4.78
CA LEU A 78 -16.29 23.68 -3.36
C LEU A 78 -17.63 23.96 -2.65
N ARG A 79 -18.24 25.11 -2.89
CA ARG A 79 -19.58 25.42 -2.34
C ARG A 79 -20.64 24.47 -2.88
N LYS A 80 -20.56 24.15 -4.17
CA LYS A 80 -21.46 23.19 -4.83
C LYS A 80 -21.31 21.79 -4.22
N ALA A 81 -20.07 21.35 -3.97
CA ALA A 81 -19.79 20.06 -3.32
C ALA A 81 -20.38 19.98 -1.91
N VAL A 82 -20.19 21.02 -1.10
CA VAL A 82 -20.78 21.11 0.25
C VAL A 82 -22.30 21.12 0.20
N GLN A 83 -22.90 21.79 -0.79
CA GLN A 83 -24.35 21.78 -0.95
C GLN A 83 -24.87 20.40 -1.36
N HIS A 84 -24.20 19.74 -2.31
CA HIS A 84 -24.54 18.39 -2.75
C HIS A 84 -24.49 17.38 -1.59
N GLU A 85 -23.49 17.48 -0.71
CA GLU A 85 -23.41 16.66 0.49
C GLU A 85 -24.63 16.88 1.41
N LYS A 86 -25.03 18.14 1.63
CA LYS A 86 -26.22 18.47 2.42
C LYS A 86 -27.51 17.94 1.79
N ASP A 87 -27.63 18.02 0.48
CA ASP A 87 -28.81 17.54 -0.25
C ASP A 87 -28.92 16.01 -0.20
N LYS A 88 -27.77 15.30 -0.26
CA LYS A 88 -27.70 13.83 -0.12
C LYS A 88 -28.04 13.29 1.26
N SER A 89 -28.02 14.12 2.30
CA SER A 89 -28.46 13.74 3.66
C SER A 89 -29.90 13.17 3.72
N HIS A 90 -30.69 13.30 2.64
CA HIS A 90 -32.06 12.81 2.55
C HIS A 90 -32.27 11.55 1.67
N GLY A 91 -31.26 10.96 1.03
CA GLY A 91 -31.54 9.83 0.11
C GLY A 91 -30.42 8.88 -0.34
N ASP A 92 -29.13 9.18 -0.12
CA ASP A 92 -28.03 8.29 -0.52
C ASP A 92 -27.10 8.03 0.67
N VAL A 93 -27.60 7.24 1.62
CA VAL A 93 -26.79 6.70 2.72
C VAL A 93 -25.95 5.59 2.11
N GLY A 94 -24.62 5.75 2.10
CA GLY A 94 -23.71 4.71 1.62
C GLY A 94 -24.03 3.33 2.23
N MET A 95 -23.61 2.25 1.56
CA MET A 95 -24.03 0.89 1.92
C MET A 95 -23.87 0.61 3.42
N ASN A 96 -24.93 0.09 4.05
CA ASN A 96 -24.84 -0.36 5.43
C ASN A 96 -24.06 -1.69 5.54
N ASP A 97 -23.72 -2.10 6.77
CA ASP A 97 -22.91 -3.30 7.00
C ASP A 97 -23.53 -4.59 6.40
N SER A 98 -24.85 -4.72 6.40
CA SER A 98 -25.55 -5.89 5.83
C SER A 98 -25.48 -5.92 4.31
N GLU A 99 -25.55 -4.75 3.67
CA GLU A 99 -25.40 -4.61 2.23
C GLU A 99 -23.96 -4.90 1.80
N VAL A 100 -22.97 -4.43 2.58
CA VAL A 100 -21.55 -4.73 2.37
C VAL A 100 -21.30 -6.23 2.52
N LEU A 101 -21.84 -6.87 3.55
CA LEU A 101 -21.79 -8.33 3.72
C LEU A 101 -22.37 -9.06 2.50
N ARG A 102 -23.54 -8.64 2.00
CA ARG A 102 -24.16 -9.25 0.81
C ARG A 102 -23.29 -9.11 -0.43
N LEU A 103 -22.62 -7.97 -0.61
CA LEU A 103 -21.68 -7.76 -1.71
C LEU A 103 -20.43 -8.65 -1.57
N ALA A 104 -19.87 -8.73 -0.36
CA ALA A 104 -18.65 -9.49 -0.08
C ALA A 104 -18.83 -11.01 -0.24
N ARG A 105 -20.06 -11.54 -0.16
CA ARG A 105 -20.35 -12.96 -0.49
C ARG A 105 -19.99 -13.36 -1.92
N THR A 106 -19.81 -12.39 -2.83
CA THR A 106 -19.36 -12.66 -4.20
C THR A 106 -18.08 -11.87 -4.46
N CYS A 107 -16.93 -12.46 -4.16
CA CYS A 107 -15.65 -11.77 -4.18
C CYS A 107 -15.28 -11.14 -5.53
N ASP A 108 -15.62 -11.78 -6.64
CA ASP A 108 -15.38 -11.20 -7.97
C ASP A 108 -16.25 -9.96 -8.22
N LYS A 109 -17.48 -9.97 -7.69
CA LYS A 109 -18.39 -8.82 -7.75
C LYS A 109 -17.86 -7.69 -6.89
N LEU A 110 -17.49 -7.98 -5.63
CA LEU A 110 -16.87 -7.01 -4.71
C LEU A 110 -15.65 -6.36 -5.36
N LYS A 111 -14.71 -7.17 -5.88
CA LYS A 111 -13.46 -6.69 -6.50
C LYS A 111 -13.72 -5.79 -7.71
N ARG A 112 -14.70 -6.12 -8.56
CA ARG A 112 -15.07 -5.31 -9.72
C ARG A 112 -15.78 -4.02 -9.32
N GLU A 113 -16.85 -4.10 -8.54
CA GLU A 113 -17.69 -2.95 -8.18
C GLU A 113 -16.96 -1.95 -7.28
N ARG A 114 -16.04 -2.42 -6.45
CA ARG A 114 -15.19 -1.58 -5.59
C ARG A 114 -13.83 -1.30 -6.16
N THR A 115 -13.63 -1.62 -7.44
CA THR A 115 -12.46 -1.22 -8.20
C THR A 115 -11.14 -1.60 -7.52
N PHE A 116 -11.01 -2.85 -7.08
CA PHE A 116 -9.78 -3.34 -6.45
C PHE A 116 -8.65 -3.57 -7.47
N ILE A 117 -7.45 -3.11 -7.14
CA ILE A 117 -6.23 -3.36 -7.91
C ILE A 117 -5.67 -4.73 -7.52
N THR A 118 -6.02 -5.78 -8.27
CA THR A 118 -5.67 -7.18 -7.96
C THR A 118 -4.41 -7.69 -8.64
N SER A 119 -3.66 -6.82 -9.33
CA SER A 119 -2.37 -7.15 -9.91
C SER A 119 -1.37 -6.03 -9.62
N SER A 120 -0.08 -6.34 -9.44
CA SER A 120 0.93 -5.30 -9.28
C SER A 120 1.01 -4.42 -10.54
N LEU A 121 1.08 -3.11 -10.34
CA LEU A 121 1.11 -2.11 -11.41
C LEU A 121 2.53 -1.80 -11.89
N SER A 122 3.55 -2.08 -11.06
CA SER A 122 4.96 -1.90 -11.39
C SER A 122 5.86 -2.94 -10.71
N GLU A 123 7.03 -3.18 -11.27
CA GLU A 123 8.07 -4.03 -10.66
C GLU A 123 8.58 -3.42 -9.34
N GLU A 124 8.70 -2.09 -9.30
CA GLU A 124 9.11 -1.34 -8.10
C GLU A 124 8.14 -1.59 -6.93
N GLU A 125 6.83 -1.48 -7.17
CA GLU A 125 5.83 -1.80 -6.14
C GLU A 125 5.82 -3.28 -5.78
N SER A 126 6.04 -4.18 -6.75
CA SER A 126 6.06 -5.63 -6.52
C SER A 126 7.21 -6.05 -5.60
N ASN A 127 8.35 -5.37 -5.71
CA ASN A 127 9.58 -5.68 -4.96
C ASN A 127 9.68 -4.92 -3.63
N PHE A 128 8.68 -4.10 -3.29
CA PHE A 128 8.62 -3.33 -2.05
C PHE A 128 7.30 -3.56 -1.30
N PRO A 129 7.05 -4.76 -0.75
CA PRO A 129 5.80 -5.05 -0.04
C PRO A 129 5.66 -4.22 1.24
N LEU A 130 4.45 -3.76 1.50
CA LEU A 130 4.08 -3.03 2.71
C LEU A 130 3.17 -3.88 3.60
N ALA A 131 3.27 -3.69 4.91
CA ALA A 131 2.35 -4.26 5.90
C ALA A 131 1.48 -3.17 6.51
N TYR A 132 0.18 -3.44 6.60
CA TYR A 132 -0.79 -2.54 7.19
C TYR A 132 -1.46 -3.17 8.41
N SER A 133 -1.60 -2.41 9.48
CA SER A 133 -2.55 -2.67 10.56
C SER A 133 -3.73 -1.71 10.38
N ILE A 134 -4.97 -2.21 10.41
CA ILE A 134 -6.17 -1.39 10.26
C ILE A 134 -7.11 -1.68 11.42
N ILE A 135 -7.22 -0.73 12.36
CA ILE A 135 -8.11 -0.86 13.53
C ILE A 135 -9.49 -0.29 13.19
N VAL A 136 -10.53 -1.11 13.36
CA VAL A 136 -11.90 -0.79 12.94
C VAL A 136 -12.94 -1.23 13.96
N TYR A 137 -14.06 -0.50 14.04
CA TYR A 137 -15.16 -0.84 14.95
C TYR A 137 -16.58 -0.65 14.38
N LYS A 138 -16.74 0.06 13.25
CA LYS A 138 -18.04 0.32 12.58
C LYS A 138 -17.85 0.78 11.13
N GLU A 139 -18.96 0.92 10.41
CA GLU A 139 -19.05 1.52 9.05
C GLU A 139 -18.25 0.74 7.99
N ALA A 140 -18.68 -0.49 7.69
CA ALA A 140 -17.95 -1.40 6.80
C ALA A 140 -17.72 -0.82 5.39
N ASN A 141 -18.63 0.02 4.89
CA ASN A 141 -18.46 0.69 3.61
C ASN A 141 -17.28 1.68 3.60
N GLN A 142 -17.04 2.39 4.72
CA GLN A 142 -15.89 3.28 4.85
C GLN A 142 -14.59 2.47 4.88
N VAL A 143 -14.57 1.37 5.64
CA VAL A 143 -13.41 0.46 5.68
C VAL A 143 -13.13 -0.14 4.30
N LEU A 144 -14.18 -0.52 3.56
CA LEU A 144 -14.07 -1.04 2.20
C LEU A 144 -13.51 0.00 1.23
N ASN A 145 -13.89 1.27 1.36
CA ASN A 145 -13.34 2.38 0.58
C ASN A 145 -11.86 2.62 0.89
N LEU A 146 -11.47 2.60 2.17
CA LEU A 146 -10.07 2.69 2.57
C LEU A 146 -9.28 1.50 1.97
N LEU A 147 -9.76 0.28 2.19
CA LEU A 147 -9.09 -0.93 1.73
C LEU A 147 -8.95 -0.93 0.21
N SER A 148 -9.98 -0.57 -0.56
CA SER A 148 -9.87 -0.51 -2.03
C SER A 148 -8.84 0.51 -2.52
N ALA A 149 -8.69 1.63 -1.82
CA ALA A 149 -7.70 2.66 -2.16
C ALA A 149 -6.25 2.19 -1.92
N ILE A 150 -6.01 1.48 -0.82
CA ILE A 150 -4.65 1.05 -0.41
C ILE A 150 -4.29 -0.37 -0.86
N TYR A 151 -5.26 -1.20 -1.25
CA TYR A 151 -5.04 -2.62 -1.53
C TYR A 151 -4.09 -2.83 -2.72
N ARG A 152 -3.08 -3.66 -2.52
CA ARG A 152 -2.24 -4.23 -3.57
C ARG A 152 -1.97 -5.71 -3.25
N PRO A 153 -1.89 -6.59 -4.25
CA PRO A 153 -1.75 -8.03 -4.03
C PRO A 153 -0.42 -8.43 -3.39
N GLN A 154 0.63 -7.61 -3.53
CA GLN A 154 1.93 -7.87 -2.91
C GLN A 154 2.02 -7.41 -1.45
N ASN A 155 1.16 -6.48 -1.01
CA ASN A 155 1.14 -5.98 0.37
C ASN A 155 0.40 -6.98 1.28
N VAL A 156 0.43 -6.76 2.59
CA VAL A 156 -0.31 -7.58 3.56
C VAL A 156 -1.07 -6.70 4.55
N TYR A 157 -2.27 -7.11 4.92
CA TYR A 157 -3.21 -6.30 5.70
C TYR A 157 -3.76 -7.12 6.87
N CYS A 158 -3.43 -6.70 8.10
CA CYS A 158 -4.09 -7.15 9.30
C CYS A 158 -5.21 -6.16 9.65
N VAL A 159 -6.42 -6.69 9.86
CA VAL A 159 -7.59 -5.90 10.23
C VAL A 159 -8.00 -6.28 11.65
N HIS A 160 -7.84 -5.36 12.59
CA HIS A 160 -8.34 -5.55 13.94
C HIS A 160 -9.79 -5.06 14.04
N VAL A 161 -10.71 -5.98 14.32
CA VAL A 161 -12.11 -5.64 14.62
C VAL A 161 -12.29 -5.59 16.13
N ASP A 162 -12.72 -4.43 16.65
CA ASP A 162 -13.00 -4.22 18.07
C ASP A 162 -13.98 -5.30 18.59
N LYS A 163 -13.72 -5.79 19.80
CA LYS A 163 -14.57 -6.79 20.47
C LYS A 163 -16.01 -6.31 20.67
N LYS A 164 -16.23 -5.00 20.82
CA LYS A 164 -17.53 -4.36 21.02
C LYS A 164 -18.27 -4.03 19.71
N ALA A 165 -17.64 -4.29 18.55
CA ALA A 165 -18.27 -4.01 17.27
C ALA A 165 -19.57 -4.82 17.09
N GLN A 166 -20.52 -4.26 16.35
CA GLN A 166 -21.78 -4.95 16.07
C GLN A 166 -21.55 -6.23 15.27
N LYS A 167 -22.40 -7.24 15.47
CA LYS A 167 -22.27 -8.53 14.78
C LYS A 167 -22.34 -8.38 13.25
N SER A 168 -23.23 -7.52 12.75
CA SER A 168 -23.34 -7.21 11.31
C SER A 168 -22.02 -6.70 10.73
N PHE A 169 -21.38 -5.74 11.42
CA PHE A 169 -20.08 -5.20 11.04
C PHE A 169 -19.01 -6.28 11.03
N ARG A 170 -18.92 -7.09 12.10
CA ARG A 170 -17.96 -8.19 12.17
C ARG A 170 -18.13 -9.18 11.01
N PHE A 171 -19.36 -9.63 10.72
CA PHE A 171 -19.61 -10.53 9.60
C PHE A 171 -19.24 -9.90 8.26
N ALA A 172 -19.50 -8.60 8.08
CA ALA A 172 -19.07 -7.88 6.89
C ALA A 172 -17.54 -7.87 6.74
N MET A 173 -16.81 -7.62 7.83
CA MET A 173 -15.35 -7.62 7.82
C MET A 173 -14.75 -9.02 7.58
N GLU A 174 -15.34 -10.06 8.14
CA GLU A 174 -15.00 -11.46 7.87
C GLU A 174 -15.17 -11.77 6.37
N ALA A 175 -16.34 -11.47 5.80
CA ALA A 175 -16.61 -11.70 4.38
C ALA A 175 -15.70 -10.86 3.45
N ILE A 176 -15.33 -9.64 3.84
CA ILE A 176 -14.35 -8.84 3.08
C ILE A 176 -12.99 -9.50 3.10
N ALA A 177 -12.49 -9.92 4.27
CA ALA A 177 -11.18 -10.54 4.42
C ALA A 177 -11.08 -11.83 3.60
N ASP A 178 -12.10 -12.69 3.64
CA ASP A 178 -12.17 -13.94 2.88
C ASP A 178 -12.01 -13.75 1.36
N CYS A 179 -12.29 -12.55 0.84
CA CYS A 179 -12.11 -12.26 -0.58
C CYS A 179 -10.67 -12.04 -1.02
N PHE A 180 -9.72 -11.87 -0.11
CA PHE A 180 -8.33 -11.55 -0.44
C PHE A 180 -7.36 -12.47 0.31
N PRO A 181 -6.38 -13.08 -0.38
CA PRO A 181 -5.44 -14.00 0.26
C PRO A 181 -4.45 -13.32 1.22
N ASN A 182 -4.34 -11.99 1.14
CA ASN A 182 -3.39 -11.15 1.86
C ASN A 182 -4.06 -10.14 2.80
N VAL A 183 -5.37 -10.31 3.06
CA VAL A 183 -6.12 -9.57 4.07
C VAL A 183 -6.64 -10.58 5.08
N PHE A 184 -6.38 -10.36 6.35
CA PHE A 184 -6.86 -11.25 7.41
C PHE A 184 -7.31 -10.44 8.62
N LEU A 185 -8.21 -11.02 9.41
CA LEU A 185 -8.59 -10.44 10.69
C LEU A 185 -7.55 -10.82 11.75
N ALA A 186 -7.26 -9.86 12.65
CA ALA A 186 -6.38 -10.08 13.78
C ALA A 186 -6.80 -11.32 14.58
N SER A 187 -5.81 -12.08 15.03
CA SER A 187 -6.00 -13.34 15.78
C SER A 187 -6.75 -13.16 17.09
N ARG A 188 -6.68 -11.95 17.66
CA ARG A 188 -7.34 -11.58 18.91
C ARG A 188 -8.03 -10.22 18.82
N SER A 189 -9.32 -10.20 19.11
CA SER A 189 -10.07 -8.96 19.28
C SER A 189 -9.97 -8.42 20.70
N VAL A 190 -9.67 -7.13 20.78
CA VAL A 190 -9.50 -6.38 22.03
C VAL A 190 -10.71 -5.46 22.20
N ASP A 191 -11.14 -5.30 23.44
CA ASP A 191 -12.14 -4.29 23.82
C ASP A 191 -11.41 -2.94 23.97
N VAL A 192 -11.51 -2.08 22.95
CA VAL A 192 -10.73 -0.84 22.93
C VAL A 192 -11.40 0.23 23.78
N GLN A 193 -10.68 0.72 24.77
CA GLN A 193 -11.07 1.82 25.64
C GLN A 193 -10.19 3.02 25.28
N TRP A 194 -10.84 4.10 24.83
CA TRP A 194 -10.13 5.30 24.37
C TRP A 194 -9.24 5.88 25.47
N GLY A 195 -8.03 6.32 25.10
CA GLY A 195 -7.06 6.89 26.02
C GLY A 195 -6.34 5.87 26.92
N THR A 196 -6.51 4.57 26.68
CA THR A 196 -5.87 3.50 27.47
C THR A 196 -4.91 2.66 26.64
N PHE A 197 -4.16 1.77 27.31
CA PHE A 197 -3.26 0.81 26.67
C PHE A 197 -3.94 -0.08 25.62
N SER A 198 -5.23 -0.35 25.76
CA SER A 198 -5.97 -1.21 24.81
C SER A 198 -5.91 -0.71 23.36
N VAL A 199 -5.72 0.60 23.12
CA VAL A 199 -5.50 1.15 21.79
C VAL A 199 -4.18 0.61 21.21
N LEU A 200 -3.08 0.72 21.96
CA LEU A 200 -1.78 0.18 21.54
C LEU A 200 -1.80 -1.35 21.45
N GLU A 201 -2.55 -2.02 22.31
CA GLU A 201 -2.66 -3.48 22.31
C GLU A 201 -3.17 -4.03 20.97
N THR A 202 -4.11 -3.33 20.31
CA THR A 202 -4.59 -3.73 18.98
C THR A 202 -3.50 -3.72 17.92
N GLU A 203 -2.64 -2.70 17.93
CA GLU A 203 -1.50 -2.60 17.01
C GLU A 203 -0.50 -3.72 17.28
N LEU A 204 -0.19 -4.01 18.54
CA LEU A 204 0.73 -5.07 18.93
C LEU A 204 0.24 -6.46 18.49
N VAL A 205 -1.07 -6.71 18.57
CA VAL A 205 -1.67 -7.95 18.04
C VAL A 205 -1.46 -8.03 16.52
N CYS A 206 -1.78 -6.97 15.77
CA CYS A 206 -1.57 -6.99 14.33
C CYS A 206 -0.10 -7.10 13.95
N MET A 207 0.82 -6.43 14.65
CA MET A 207 2.26 -6.58 14.44
C MET A 207 2.71 -8.03 14.66
N GLN A 208 2.21 -8.70 15.70
CA GLN A 208 2.50 -10.10 15.97
C GLN A 208 2.00 -11.02 14.86
N ASP A 209 0.77 -10.81 14.37
CA ASP A 209 0.22 -11.63 13.29
C ASP A 209 0.95 -11.39 11.96
N LEU A 210 1.28 -10.13 11.66
CA LEU A 210 2.05 -9.71 10.48
C LEU A 210 3.50 -10.20 10.50
N TRP A 211 4.05 -10.48 11.69
CA TRP A 211 5.41 -11.00 11.84
C TRP A 211 5.62 -12.34 11.13
N ASN A 212 4.55 -13.11 10.95
CA ASN A 212 4.60 -14.38 10.20
C ASN A 212 4.82 -14.18 8.69
N TYR A 213 4.66 -12.95 8.19
CA TYR A 213 4.92 -12.58 6.80
C TYR A 213 6.30 -11.90 6.72
N THR A 214 7.28 -12.53 6.08
CA THR A 214 8.70 -12.09 6.21
C THR A 214 9.19 -11.13 5.12
N HIS A 215 8.34 -10.79 4.14
CA HIS A 215 8.78 -10.08 2.93
C HIS A 215 8.47 -8.57 2.91
N TRP A 216 7.64 -8.08 3.83
CA TRP A 216 7.31 -6.66 3.91
C TRP A 216 8.46 -5.82 4.47
N LYS A 217 8.52 -4.55 4.04
CA LYS A 217 9.63 -3.63 4.33
C LYS A 217 9.28 -2.62 5.41
N TYR A 218 8.04 -2.16 5.41
CA TYR A 218 7.54 -1.13 6.30
C TYR A 218 6.17 -1.53 6.85
N PHE A 219 5.96 -1.20 8.12
CA PHE A 219 4.68 -1.30 8.80
C PHE A 219 4.02 0.08 8.83
N ILE A 220 2.73 0.14 8.52
CA ILE A 220 1.92 1.35 8.54
C ILE A 220 0.65 1.03 9.31
N ASN A 221 0.44 1.69 10.43
CA ASN A 221 -0.83 1.56 11.14
C ASN A 221 -1.85 2.57 10.64
N LEU A 222 -3.10 2.16 10.60
CA LEU A 222 -4.23 2.95 10.18
C LEU A 222 -5.46 2.70 11.07
N THR A 223 -6.38 3.64 11.06
CA THR A 223 -7.74 3.47 11.58
C THR A 223 -8.75 3.45 10.44
N GLY A 224 -9.95 2.90 10.69
CA GLY A 224 -11.02 2.84 9.70
C GLY A 224 -11.53 4.19 9.17
N GLN A 225 -11.08 5.32 9.73
CA GLN A 225 -11.50 6.67 9.34
C GLN A 225 -10.45 7.41 8.50
N GLU A 226 -9.27 6.83 8.28
CA GLU A 226 -8.22 7.46 7.49
C GLU A 226 -8.42 7.21 5.98
N PHE A 227 -7.72 8.00 5.16
CA PHE A 227 -7.74 7.85 3.71
C PHE A 227 -6.41 8.30 3.09
N PRO A 228 -5.86 7.58 2.09
CA PRO A 228 -4.56 7.91 1.51
C PRO A 228 -4.61 9.19 0.65
N LEU A 229 -3.59 10.04 0.80
CA LEU A 229 -3.32 11.20 -0.05
C LEU A 229 -2.19 10.97 -1.07
N LYS A 230 -1.68 9.74 -1.11
CA LYS A 230 -0.59 9.29 -1.97
C LYS A 230 -0.98 7.93 -2.53
N THR A 231 -0.63 7.70 -3.79
CA THR A 231 -0.73 6.38 -4.40
C THR A 231 0.26 5.40 -3.75
N ASN A 232 0.01 4.10 -3.89
CA ASN A 232 0.96 3.08 -3.43
C ASN A 232 2.35 3.27 -4.07
N TYR A 233 2.41 3.66 -5.33
CA TYR A 233 3.67 3.97 -6.03
C TYR A 233 4.44 5.12 -5.37
N GLU A 234 3.77 6.25 -5.11
CA GLU A 234 4.40 7.39 -4.43
C GLU A 234 4.84 7.02 -3.01
N LEU A 235 4.03 6.24 -2.30
CA LEU A 235 4.37 5.77 -0.96
C LEU A 235 5.60 4.87 -0.96
N VAL A 236 5.70 3.92 -1.91
CA VAL A 236 6.90 3.08 -2.10
C VAL A 236 8.12 3.95 -2.39
N LYS A 237 8.01 5.00 -3.20
CA LYS A 237 9.13 5.92 -3.47
C LYS A 237 9.58 6.68 -2.22
N ILE A 238 8.64 7.20 -1.43
CA ILE A 238 8.93 7.90 -0.16
C ILE A 238 9.64 6.95 0.80
N LEU A 239 9.08 5.76 1.03
CA LEU A 239 9.64 4.78 1.98
C LEU A 239 10.98 4.20 1.51
N THR A 240 11.19 4.08 0.19
CA THR A 240 12.50 3.73 -0.37
C THR A 240 13.54 4.80 -0.01
N ALA A 241 13.17 6.08 -0.06
CA ALA A 241 14.07 7.17 0.31
C ALA A 241 14.42 7.18 1.81
N TYR A 242 13.58 6.60 2.67
CA TYR A 242 13.87 6.44 4.10
C TYR A 242 14.94 5.38 4.38
N ASN A 243 15.22 4.46 3.44
CA ASN A 243 16.35 3.54 3.50
C ASN A 243 16.47 2.78 4.84
N GLY A 244 15.35 2.26 5.34
CA GLY A 244 15.28 1.50 6.61
C GLY A 244 15.13 2.35 7.86
N ALA A 245 15.12 3.68 7.75
CA ALA A 245 14.75 4.55 8.87
C ALA A 245 13.24 4.50 9.14
N ASN A 246 12.87 4.67 10.41
CA ASN A 246 11.48 4.85 10.82
C ASN A 246 11.10 6.34 10.74
N ASP A 247 9.86 6.62 10.34
CA ASP A 247 9.28 7.96 10.37
C ASP A 247 8.10 7.97 11.35
N VAL A 248 8.31 8.62 12.49
CA VAL A 248 7.33 8.73 13.57
C VAL A 248 7.43 10.13 14.17
N ILE A 249 6.28 10.75 14.44
CA ILE A 249 6.24 12.06 15.09
C ILE A 249 6.65 11.86 16.55
N VAL A 250 7.78 12.44 16.94
CA VAL A 250 8.21 12.52 18.35
C VAL A 250 8.11 13.98 18.78
N SER A 251 6.99 14.34 19.40
CA SER A 251 6.85 15.62 20.08
C SER A 251 7.59 15.58 21.41
N ARG A 252 8.54 16.51 21.62
CA ARG A 252 9.17 16.75 22.95
C ARG A 252 8.33 17.62 23.87
N ARG A 253 7.10 17.98 23.48
CA ARG A 253 6.26 18.90 24.25
C ARG A 253 5.35 18.11 25.17
N TRP A 254 5.89 17.81 26.35
CA TRP A 254 5.09 17.57 27.54
C TRP A 254 5.06 18.90 28.30
N TRP A 255 3.85 19.45 28.44
CA TRP A 255 3.49 20.72 29.13
C TRP A 255 4.01 22.02 28.49
#